data_AF-A0A257E5V3-F1
#
_entry.id   AF-A0A257E5V3-F1
#
_cell.length_a   1.000
_cell.length_b   1.000
_cell.length_c   1.000
_cell.angle_alpha   90.00
_cell.angle_beta   90.00
_cell.angle_gamma   90.00
#
_symmetry.space_group_name_H-M   'P 1'
#
loop_
_entity.id
_entity.type
_entity.pdbx_description
1 polymer ?
#
loop_
_entity_poly.entity_id
_entity_poly.type
_entity_poly.pdbx_seq_one_letter_code
_entity_poly.pdbx_strand_id
1 'polypeptide(L)'
;MDVRALEESSVSSITVDQAHRYFEMVVRLDDGTRKKLMAWNADGTELTIKLGALNVKNSSELGELEGINIVDNVLFLEGDFGDITIKANSISIEKLT
;
A
#
# COMPACT_ATOMS: atom_id res chain seq x y z
N MET A 1 6.50 -7.66 10.44
CA MET A 1 5.06 -7.98 10.46
C MET A 1 4.73 -8.56 9.11
N ASP A 2 3.93 -9.61 9.05
CA ASP A 2 3.49 -10.18 7.78
C ASP A 2 2.58 -9.16 7.06
N VAL A 3 2.78 -8.95 5.76
CA VAL A 3 1.92 -8.07 4.95
C VAL A 3 0.49 -8.59 4.87
N ARG A 4 0.30 -9.90 4.96
CA ARG A 4 -1.04 -10.52 4.99
C ARG A 4 -1.84 -10.12 6.21
N ALA A 5 -1.20 -9.66 7.28
CA ALA A 5 -1.90 -9.12 8.44
C ALA A 5 -2.60 -7.78 8.17
N LEU A 6 -2.46 -7.22 6.96
CA LEU A 6 -3.18 -6.03 6.51
C LEU A 6 -4.41 -6.38 5.65
N GLU A 7 -4.59 -7.64 5.22
CA GLU A 7 -5.83 -8.04 4.53
C GLU A 7 -7.06 -7.67 5.38
N GLU A 8 -8.16 -7.33 4.72
CA GLU A 8 -9.44 -6.91 5.31
C GLU A 8 -9.39 -5.56 6.06
N SER A 9 -8.27 -4.83 6.00
CA SER A 9 -8.15 -3.51 6.64
C SER A 9 -8.80 -2.38 5.84
N SER A 10 -9.29 -1.34 6.52
CA SER A 10 -9.80 -0.13 5.86
C SER A 10 -8.65 0.76 5.41
N VAL A 11 -8.59 1.08 4.12
CA VAL A 11 -7.56 1.96 3.54
C VAL A 11 -7.92 3.41 3.80
N SER A 12 -7.06 4.14 4.51
CA SER A 12 -7.25 5.56 4.80
C SER A 12 -6.65 6.46 3.73
N SER A 13 -5.46 6.11 3.22
CA SER A 13 -4.77 6.92 2.22
C SER A 13 -3.74 6.10 1.44
N ILE A 14 -3.49 6.54 0.20
CA ILE A 14 -2.41 6.07 -0.66
C ILE A 14 -1.62 7.30 -1.11
N THR A 15 -0.31 7.27 -0.93
CA THR A 15 0.61 8.36 -1.28
C THR A 15 1.73 7.80 -2.15
N VAL A 16 2.05 8.52 -3.22
CA VAL A 16 3.25 8.27 -4.04
C VAL A 16 3.99 9.59 -4.16
N ASP A 17 5.30 9.58 -3.93
CA ASP A 17 6.09 10.80 -4.17
C ASP A 17 6.16 11.12 -5.67
N GLN A 18 6.34 12.40 -6.01
CA GLN A 18 6.34 12.86 -7.41
C GLN A 18 7.45 12.23 -8.26
N ALA A 19 8.57 11.83 -7.63
CA ALA A 19 9.69 11.17 -8.30
C ALA A 19 9.54 9.65 -8.35
N HIS A 20 8.42 9.11 -7.88
CA HIS A 20 8.12 7.68 -7.69
C HIS A 20 9.25 6.89 -7.01
N ARG A 21 9.98 7.46 -6.06
CA ARG A 21 10.97 6.75 -5.24
C ARG A 21 10.36 6.14 -3.99
N TYR A 22 9.14 6.55 -3.62
CA TYR A 22 8.50 6.14 -2.38
C TYR A 22 6.98 5.97 -2.55
N PHE A 23 6.48 4.86 -2.03
CA PHE A 23 5.05 4.57 -1.89
C PHE A 23 4.70 4.38 -0.42
N GLU A 24 3.54 4.88 -0.03
CA GLU A 24 2.95 4.71 1.29
C GLU A 24 1.45 4.40 1.18
N MET A 25 0.98 3.45 1.99
CA MET A 25 -0.44 3.20 2.22
C MET A 25 -0.71 3.15 3.72
N VAL A 26 -1.69 3.92 4.18
CA VAL A 26 -2.13 3.90 5.58
C VAL A 26 -3.43 3.13 5.66
N VAL A 27 -3.47 2.16 6.57
CA VAL A 27 -4.64 1.32 6.82
C VAL A 27 -5.03 1.34 8.30
N ARG A 28 -6.28 1.00 8.58
CA ARG A 28 -6.83 0.80 9.93
C ARG A 28 -7.32 -0.64 10.05
N LEU A 29 -6.80 -1.35 11.04
CA LEU A 29 -7.22 -2.70 11.41
C LEU A 29 -8.52 -2.66 12.23
N ASP A 30 -9.18 -3.81 12.40
CA ASP A 30 -10.43 -3.97 13.16
C ASP A 30 -10.33 -3.51 14.63
N ASP A 31 -9.15 -3.67 15.24
CA ASP A 31 -8.88 -3.21 16.61
C ASP A 31 -8.69 -1.68 16.70
N GLY A 32 -8.86 -0.97 15.59
CA GLY A 32 -8.64 0.47 15.44
C GLY A 32 -7.17 0.85 15.27
N THR A 33 -6.23 -0.09 15.35
CA THR A 33 -4.80 0.18 15.15
C THR A 33 -4.55 0.68 13.74
N ARG A 34 -3.80 1.77 13.62
CA ARG A 34 -3.34 2.27 12.33
C ARG A 34 -1.97 1.70 11.98
N LYS A 35 -1.82 1.27 10.74
CA LYS A 35 -0.58 0.77 10.17
C LYS A 35 -0.22 1.55 8.92
N LYS A 36 1.07 1.61 8.63
CA LYS A 36 1.64 2.22 7.43
C LYS A 36 2.46 1.18 6.70
N LEU A 37 2.03 0.81 5.49
CA LEU A 37 2.77 0.00 4.54
C LEU A 37 3.60 0.92 3.65
N MET A 38 4.89 0.61 3.48
CA MET A 38 5.81 1.44 2.71
C MET A 38 6.59 0.59 1.72
N ALA A 39 6.90 1.15 0.55
CA ALA A 39 7.78 0.53 -0.43
C ALA A 39 8.74 1.57 -1.04
N TRP A 40 10.01 1.19 -1.20
CA TRP A 40 11.06 2.04 -1.77
C TRP A 40 12.21 1.21 -2.34
N ASN A 41 13.09 1.86 -3.11
CA ASN A 41 14.38 1.28 -3.47
C ASN A 41 15.49 1.91 -2.62
N ALA A 42 16.28 1.10 -1.92
CA ALA A 42 17.33 1.58 -1.01
C ALA A 42 18.45 2.39 -1.71
N ASP A 43 18.62 2.21 -3.03
CA ASP A 43 19.56 2.96 -3.86
C ASP A 43 18.98 4.28 -4.41
N GLY A 44 17.72 4.60 -4.06
CA GLY A 44 17.04 5.81 -4.51
C GLY A 44 16.53 5.75 -5.95
N THR A 45 16.58 4.59 -6.62
CA THR A 45 16.01 4.40 -7.95
C THR A 45 14.49 4.45 -7.94
N GLU A 46 13.91 4.81 -9.09
CA GLU A 46 12.46 4.90 -9.27
C GLU A 46 11.77 3.54 -9.10
N LEU A 47 10.62 3.55 -8.43
CA LEU A 47 9.69 2.42 -8.34
C LEU A 47 8.99 2.24 -9.68
N THR A 48 8.86 0.99 -10.11
CA THR A 48 7.91 0.68 -11.19
C THR A 48 6.55 0.48 -10.56
N ILE A 49 5.63 1.41 -10.82
CA ILE A 49 4.24 1.37 -10.31
C ILE A 49 3.30 1.17 -11.50
N LYS A 50 2.41 0.18 -11.40
CA LYS A 50 1.30 -0.02 -12.33
C LYS A 50 0.00 0.13 -11.58
N LEU A 51 -0.88 0.96 -12.13
CA LEU A 51 -2.22 1.17 -11.63
C LEU A 51 -3.19 0.44 -12.55
N GLY A 52 -4.01 -0.44 -11.97
CA GLY A 52 -5.13 -1.07 -12.65
C GLY A 52 -6.35 -0.16 -12.63
N ALA A 53 -7.51 -0.70 -12.30
CA ALA A 53 -8.74 0.07 -12.21
C ALA A 53 -8.76 0.98 -10.96
N LEU A 54 -8.08 2.12 -11.00
CA LEU A 54 -8.01 3.02 -9.86
C LEU A 54 -9.33 3.80 -9.69
N ASN A 55 -9.98 3.63 -8.53
CA ASN A 55 -11.23 4.30 -8.16
C ASN A 55 -11.07 5.06 -6.84
N VAL A 56 -10.49 6.26 -6.91
CA VAL A 56 -10.32 7.13 -5.73
C VAL A 56 -11.47 8.12 -5.67
N LYS A 57 -12.28 8.02 -4.61
CA LYS A 57 -13.40 8.94 -4.33
C LYS A 57 -13.05 9.84 -3.16
N ASN A 58 -13.71 10.99 -3.09
CA ASN A 58 -13.59 11.88 -1.93
C ASN A 58 -14.42 11.33 -0.76
N SER A 59 -13.80 10.46 0.02
CA SER A 59 -14.36 9.82 1.22
C SER A 59 -13.30 9.78 2.32
N SER A 60 -13.73 9.53 3.56
CA SER A 60 -12.82 9.40 4.70
C SER A 60 -11.88 8.19 4.58
N GLU A 61 -12.29 7.19 3.79
CA GLU A 61 -11.57 5.95 3.52
C GLU A 61 -11.69 5.62 2.03
N LEU A 62 -10.68 4.96 1.47
CA LEU A 62 -10.63 4.48 0.10
C LEU A 62 -11.29 3.10 -0.07
N GLY A 63 -11.86 2.56 1.01
CA GLY A 63 -12.53 1.26 1.08
C GLY A 63 -11.63 0.17 1.65
N GLU A 64 -12.00 -1.08 1.45
CA GLU A 64 -11.32 -2.24 2.04
C GLU A 64 -10.12 -2.70 1.19
N LEU A 65 -9.07 -3.18 1.86
CA LEU A 65 -7.97 -3.92 1.25
C LEU A 65 -8.34 -5.40 1.20
N GLU A 66 -8.71 -5.90 0.02
CA GLU A 66 -9.20 -7.26 -0.19
C GLU A 66 -8.06 -8.26 -0.43
N GLY A 67 -6.93 -7.80 -0.99
CA GLY A 67 -5.79 -8.65 -1.30
C GLY A 67 -4.46 -7.94 -1.16
N ILE A 68 -3.48 -8.61 -0.51
CA ILE A 68 -2.10 -8.15 -0.46
C ILE A 68 -1.11 -9.31 -0.56
N ASN A 69 -0.16 -9.21 -1.49
CA ASN A 69 0.84 -10.25 -1.66
C ASN A 69 2.20 -9.69 -2.09
N ILE A 70 3.28 -10.41 -1.78
CA ILE A 70 4.63 -10.10 -2.27
C ILE A 70 5.18 -11.33 -2.97
N VAL A 71 5.52 -11.19 -4.26
CA VAL A 71 6.20 -12.22 -5.05
C VAL A 71 7.36 -11.56 -5.79
N ASP A 72 8.58 -12.09 -5.63
CA ASP A 72 9.77 -11.61 -6.33
C ASP A 72 9.98 -10.08 -6.25
N ASN A 73 9.85 -9.50 -5.05
CA ASN A 73 9.95 -8.06 -4.79
C ASN A 73 8.89 -7.21 -5.52
N VAL A 74 7.77 -7.83 -5.87
CA VAL A 74 6.60 -7.14 -6.40
C VAL A 74 5.48 -7.23 -5.38
N LEU A 75 5.05 -6.06 -4.89
CA LEU A 75 3.89 -5.88 -4.03
C LEU A 75 2.65 -5.75 -4.90
N PHE A 76 1.66 -6.61 -4.64
CA PHE A 76 0.35 -6.60 -5.26
C PHE A 76 -0.67 -6.17 -4.22
N LEU A 77 -1.51 -5.19 -4.56
CA LEU A 77 -2.59 -4.67 -3.73
C LEU A 77 -3.88 -4.66 -4.55
N GLU A 78 -4.96 -5.15 -3.96
CA GLU A 78 -6.30 -5.20 -4.53
C GLU A 78 -7.31 -4.75 -3.47
N GLY A 79 -8.29 -3.95 -3.87
CA GLY A 79 -9.39 -3.54 -3.01
C GLY A 79 -10.34 -2.58 -3.69
N ASP A 80 -11.21 -1.94 -2.91
CA ASP A 80 -12.22 -0.98 -3.40
C ASP A 80 -11.62 0.21 -4.17
N PHE A 81 -10.38 0.56 -3.83
CA PHE A 81 -9.62 1.62 -4.47
C PHE A 81 -9.04 1.22 -5.84
N GLY A 82 -9.08 -0.08 -6.18
CA GLY A 82 -8.51 -0.65 -7.39
C GLY A 82 -7.27 -1.50 -7.17
N ASP A 83 -6.56 -1.77 -8.27
CA ASP A 83 -5.34 -2.57 -8.25
C ASP A 83 -4.08 -1.71 -8.30
N ILE A 84 -3.10 -2.03 -7.47
CA ILE A 84 -1.77 -1.41 -7.50
C ILE A 84 -0.71 -2.50 -7.48
N THR A 85 0.22 -2.45 -8.44
CA THR A 85 1.41 -3.29 -8.47
C THR A 85 2.66 -2.43 -8.36
N ILE A 86 3.52 -2.72 -7.39
CA ILE A 86 4.74 -1.95 -7.12
C ILE A 86 5.94 -2.90 -7.10
N LYS A 87 6.93 -2.65 -7.95
CA LYS A 87 8.24 -3.31 -7.85
C LYS A 87 9.18 -2.48 -6.99
N ALA A 88 9.59 -3.03 -5.85
CA ALA A 88 10.43 -2.36 -4.86
C ALA A 88 11.40 -3.34 -4.19
N ASN A 89 12.64 -2.94 -3.93
CA ASN A 89 13.61 -3.80 -3.23
C ASN A 89 13.48 -3.75 -1.69
N SER A 90 12.70 -2.82 -1.16
CA SER A 90 12.45 -2.65 0.26
C SER A 90 10.96 -2.44 0.52
N ILE A 91 10.40 -3.22 1.45
CA ILE A 91 8.99 -3.12 1.90
C ILE A 91 8.99 -3.19 3.42
N SER A 92 8.20 -2.33 4.08
CA SER A 92 8.06 -2.39 5.54
C SER A 92 6.66 -1.98 6.01
N ILE A 93 6.32 -2.42 7.23
CA ILE A 93 5.07 -2.10 7.91
C ILE A 93 5.39 -1.51 9.27
N GLU A 94 4.85 -0.33 9.55
CA GLU A 94 5.01 0.36 10.83
C GLU A 94 3.65 0.56 11.51
N LYS A 95 3.64 0.53 12.84
CA LYS A 95 2.48 0.98 13.63
C LYS A 95 2.52 2.49 13.72
N LEU A 96 1.40 3.16 13.44
CA LEU A 96 1.25 4.59 13.66
C LEU A 96 0.73 4.82 15.09
N THR A 97 1.36 5.76 15.80
CA THR A 97 0.95 6.22 17.13
C THR A 97 -0.11 7.30 17.04
#